data_AF-A0A2R8B4R3-F1
#
_entry.id   AF-A0A2R8B4R3-F1
#
_cell.length_a   1.000
_cell.length_b   1.000
_cell.length_c   1.000
_cell.angle_alpha   90.00
_cell.angle_beta   90.00
_cell.angle_gamma   90.00
#
_symmetry.space_group_name_H-M   'P 1'
#
loop_
_entity.id
_entity.type
_entity.pdbx_description
1 polymer ?
#
loop_
_entity_poly.entity_id
_entity_poly.type
_entity_poly.pdbx_seq_one_letter_code
_entity_poly.pdbx_strand_id
1 'polypeptide(L)'
;MTTGNAVEGPKDQSMVDQAVGLLGALIAEIDAAMERLKRNQFDELKEATRSCRDLRQALLMVFEERAKVAKLDKLEAGVAYDYALDLDAARDEIGRRLARLRDAGDGG
;
A
#
# COMPACT_ATOMS: atom_id res chain seq x y z
N MET A 1 -19.89 -0.95 34.32
CA MET A 1 -18.65 -1.67 33.98
C MET A 1 -18.90 -2.40 32.67
N THR A 2 -18.47 -1.83 31.55
CA THR A 2 -18.47 -2.52 30.26
C THR A 2 -17.20 -2.09 29.54
N THR A 3 -16.19 -2.95 29.57
CA THR A 3 -14.94 -2.80 28.84
C THR A 3 -15.23 -3.03 27.36
N GLY A 4 -15.36 -1.95 26.60
CA GLY A 4 -15.38 -1.97 25.14
C GLY A 4 -14.02 -2.43 24.65
N ASN A 5 -13.96 -3.67 24.17
CA ASN A 5 -12.78 -4.31 23.63
C ASN A 5 -12.24 -3.49 22.46
N ALA A 6 -10.95 -3.16 22.51
CA ALA A 6 -10.25 -2.46 21.45
C ALA A 6 -10.42 -3.23 20.14
N VAL A 7 -10.93 -2.54 19.12
CA VAL A 7 -10.93 -3.03 17.75
C VAL A 7 -9.46 -3.17 17.35
N GLU A 8 -8.95 -4.41 17.36
CA GLU A 8 -7.66 -4.74 16.73
C GLU A 8 -7.71 -4.22 15.29
N GLY A 9 -6.90 -3.21 15.00
CA GLY A 9 -6.71 -2.68 13.65
C GLY A 9 -6.25 -3.78 12.68
N PRO A 10 -6.51 -3.60 11.37
CA PRO A 10 -6.60 -4.70 10.41
C PRO A 10 -5.25 -5.42 10.26
N LYS A 11 -5.30 -6.76 10.36
CA LYS A 11 -4.16 -7.68 10.17
C LYS A 11 -3.40 -7.47 8.84
N ASP A 12 -4.05 -6.82 7.87
CA ASP A 12 -3.50 -6.51 6.56
C ASP A 12 -2.39 -5.44 6.63
N GLN A 13 -2.56 -4.39 7.43
CA GLN A 13 -1.53 -3.36 7.64
C GLN A 13 -0.27 -3.98 8.28
N SER A 14 -0.46 -4.91 9.23
CA SER A 14 0.64 -5.64 9.87
C SER A 14 1.37 -6.58 8.90
N MET A 15 0.68 -7.16 7.91
CA MET A 15 1.31 -7.99 6.87
C MET A 15 2.08 -7.13 5.87
N VAL A 16 1.55 -5.97 5.49
CA VAL A 16 2.24 -5.01 4.62
C VAL A 16 3.52 -4.51 5.30
N ASP A 17 3.45 -4.15 6.59
CA ASP A 17 4.61 -3.70 7.35
C ASP A 17 5.67 -4.80 7.48
N GLN A 18 5.27 -6.06 7.69
CA GLN A 18 6.18 -7.21 7.65
C GLN A 18 6.81 -7.39 6.27
N ALA A 19 6.02 -7.29 5.20
CA ALA A 19 6.54 -7.39 3.84
C ALA A 19 7.57 -6.28 3.57
N VAL A 20 7.28 -5.04 3.94
CA VAL A 20 8.22 -3.91 3.83
C VAL A 20 9.51 -4.15 4.62
N GLY A 21 9.41 -4.71 5.83
CA GLY A 21 10.58 -5.12 6.62
C GLY A 21 11.44 -6.16 5.90
N LEU A 22 10.82 -7.19 5.31
CA LEU A 22 11.51 -8.20 4.52
C LEU A 22 12.19 -7.61 3.27
N LEU A 23 11.57 -6.61 2.63
CA LEU A 23 12.20 -5.89 1.52
C LEU A 23 13.46 -5.14 1.96
N GLY A 24 13.42 -4.50 3.12
CA GLY A 24 14.58 -3.81 3.69
C GLY A 24 15.74 -4.77 3.96
N ALA A 25 15.45 -5.95 4.50
CA ALA A 25 16.44 -7.00 4.72
C ALA A 25 17.05 -7.50 3.39
N LEU A 26 16.22 -7.73 2.37
CA LEU A 26 16.68 -8.17 1.06
C LEU A 26 17.57 -7.12 0.39
N ILE A 27 17.26 -5.82 0.52
CA ILE A 27 18.11 -4.73 0.02
C ILE A 27 19.48 -4.73 0.71
N ALA A 28 19.53 -4.96 2.02
CA ALA A 28 20.80 -5.07 2.73
C ALA A 28 21.65 -6.27 2.24
N GLU A 29 21.01 -7.40 1.94
CA GLU A 29 21.69 -8.57 1.36
C GLU A 29 22.19 -8.31 -0.07
N ILE A 30 21.41 -7.60 -0.89
CA ILE A 30 21.80 -7.11 -2.21
C ILE A 30 23.07 -6.26 -2.12
N ASP A 31 23.07 -5.27 -1.23
CA ASP A 31 24.20 -4.35 -1.05
C ASP A 31 25.46 -5.11 -0.61
N ALA A 32 25.32 -6.06 0.31
CA ALA A 32 26.42 -6.91 0.74
C ALA A 32 26.97 -7.78 -0.41
N ALA A 33 26.10 -8.36 -1.24
CA ALA A 33 26.49 -9.13 -2.41
C ALA A 33 27.22 -8.26 -3.46
N MET A 34 26.76 -7.03 -3.70
CA MET A 34 27.43 -6.08 -4.58
C MET A 34 28.82 -5.66 -4.06
N GLU A 35 28.97 -5.51 -2.75
CA GLU A 35 30.28 -5.21 -2.14
C GLU A 35 31.26 -6.38 -2.27
N ARG A 36 30.79 -7.62 -2.10
CA ARG A 36 31.58 -8.83 -2.38
C ARG A 36 31.99 -8.89 -3.85
N LEU A 37 31.09 -8.48 -4.76
CA LEU A 37 31.37 -8.40 -6.19
C LEU A 37 32.49 -7.41 -6.52
N LYS A 38 32.44 -6.21 -5.95
CA LYS A 38 33.50 -5.20 -6.09
C LYS A 38 34.85 -5.67 -5.55
N ARG A 39 34.85 -6.56 -4.56
CA ARG A 39 36.06 -7.13 -3.94
C ARG A 39 36.56 -8.40 -4.62
N ASN A 40 35.93 -8.82 -5.73
CA ASN A 40 36.25 -10.05 -6.45
C ASN A 40 36.19 -11.32 -5.58
N GLN A 41 35.34 -11.32 -4.54
CA GLN A 41 35.18 -12.44 -3.60
C GLN A 41 34.20 -13.49 -4.14
N PHE A 42 34.52 -14.06 -5.30
CA PHE A 42 33.87 -15.27 -5.79
C PHE A 42 34.89 -16.34 -6.00
N ASP A 43 34.55 -17.55 -5.57
CA ASP A 43 35.33 -18.72 -5.88
C ASP A 43 35.27 -18.97 -7.41
N GLU A 44 34.16 -18.61 -8.07
CA GLU A 44 34.00 -18.70 -9.52
C GLU A 44 33.09 -17.60 -10.14
N LEU A 45 33.41 -17.16 -11.37
CA LEU A 45 32.59 -16.20 -12.16
C LEU A 45 31.15 -16.71 -12.42
N LYS A 46 30.97 -18.03 -12.47
CA LYS A 46 29.68 -18.66 -12.70
C LYS A 46 28.74 -18.48 -11.51
N GLU A 47 29.27 -18.56 -10.29
CA GLU A 47 28.51 -18.32 -9.07
C GLU A 47 28.08 -16.86 -8.97
N ALA A 48 29.00 -15.93 -9.26
CA ALA A 48 28.69 -14.50 -9.33
C ALA A 48 27.54 -14.21 -10.30
N THR A 49 27.57 -14.81 -11.49
CA THR A 49 26.56 -14.60 -12.52
C THR A 49 25.20 -15.18 -12.12
N ARG A 50 25.18 -16.33 -11.44
CA ARG A 50 23.94 -16.93 -10.90
C ARG A 50 23.35 -16.04 -9.80
N SER A 51 24.15 -15.62 -8.83
CA SER A 51 23.69 -14.75 -7.75
C SER A 51 23.11 -13.43 -8.28
N CYS A 52 23.75 -12.80 -9.27
CA CYS A 52 23.21 -11.59 -9.93
C CYS A 52 21.85 -11.82 -10.62
N ARG A 53 21.60 -13.03 -11.14
CA ARG A 53 20.33 -13.39 -11.79
C ARG A 53 19.22 -13.60 -10.79
N ASP A 54 19.51 -14.33 -9.72
CA ASP A 54 18.57 -14.62 -8.64
C ASP A 54 18.14 -13.31 -7.97
N LEU A 55 19.10 -12.41 -7.77
CA LEU A 55 18.88 -11.07 -7.24
C LEU A 55 17.92 -10.23 -8.10
N ARG A 56 18.13 -10.27 -9.42
CA ARG A 56 17.26 -9.57 -10.37
C ARG A 56 15.84 -10.11 -10.33
N GLN A 57 15.67 -11.43 -10.22
CA GLN A 57 14.35 -12.04 -10.12
C GLN A 57 13.64 -11.64 -8.82
N ALA A 58 14.37 -11.65 -7.70
CA ALA A 58 13.83 -11.20 -6.42
C ALA A 58 13.37 -9.74 -6.51
N LEU A 59 14.19 -8.83 -7.06
CA LEU A 59 13.83 -7.43 -7.24
C LEU A 59 12.59 -7.22 -8.13
N LEU A 60 12.44 -7.99 -9.20
CA LEU A 60 11.25 -7.93 -10.05
C LEU A 60 9.99 -8.34 -9.28
N MET A 61 10.05 -9.43 -8.52
CA MET A 61 8.95 -9.89 -7.67
C MET A 61 8.56 -8.84 -6.63
N VAL A 62 9.55 -8.19 -6.02
CA VAL A 62 9.33 -7.10 -5.07
C VAL A 62 8.61 -5.92 -5.70
N PHE A 63 8.99 -5.52 -6.92
CA PHE A 63 8.30 -4.43 -7.63
C PHE A 63 6.87 -4.79 -8.00
N GLU A 64 6.61 -6.04 -8.40
CA GLU A 64 5.25 -6.53 -8.65
C GLU A 64 4.39 -6.49 -7.39
N GLU A 65 4.91 -6.94 -6.25
CA GLU A 65 4.18 -6.87 -4.98
C GLU A 65 3.94 -5.43 -4.51
N ARG A 66 4.91 -4.52 -4.66
CA ARG A 66 4.69 -3.10 -4.37
C ARG A 66 3.60 -2.47 -5.24
N ALA A 67 3.52 -2.85 -6.52
CA ALA A 67 2.45 -2.40 -7.40
C ALA A 67 1.08 -2.93 -6.95
N LYS A 68 1.02 -4.17 -6.42
CA LYS A 68 -0.21 -4.75 -5.86
C LYS A 68 -0.64 -4.03 -4.58
N VAL A 69 0.29 -3.78 -3.65
CA VAL A 69 0.00 -3.03 -2.41
C VAL A 69 -0.53 -1.64 -2.72
N ALA A 70 0.13 -0.88 -3.59
CA ALA A 70 -0.33 0.45 -3.99
C ALA A 70 -1.72 0.45 -4.65
N LYS A 71 -2.11 -0.67 -5.29
CA LYS A 71 -3.46 -0.83 -5.85
C LYS A 71 -4.48 -1.14 -4.74
N LEU A 72 -4.12 -1.96 -3.75
CA LEU A 72 -4.98 -2.27 -2.61
C LEU A 72 -5.25 -1.02 -1.76
N ASP A 73 -4.22 -0.22 -1.47
CA ASP A 73 -4.37 1.04 -0.73
C ASP A 73 -5.40 1.98 -1.38
N LYS A 74 -5.40 2.06 -2.73
CA LYS A 74 -6.38 2.86 -3.49
C LYS A 74 -7.81 2.31 -3.37
N LEU A 75 -7.96 0.99 -3.36
CA LEU A 75 -9.26 0.33 -3.22
C LEU A 75 -9.82 0.51 -1.81
N GLU A 76 -8.98 0.36 -0.78
CA GLU A 76 -9.36 0.57 0.63
C GLU A 76 -9.73 2.02 0.93
N ALA A 77 -9.04 2.98 0.32
CA ALA A 77 -9.38 4.40 0.39
C ALA A 77 -10.72 4.76 -0.31
N GLY A 78 -11.42 3.78 -0.91
CA GLY A 78 -12.67 4.00 -1.63
C GLY A 78 -12.49 4.77 -2.94
N VAL A 79 -11.25 4.92 -3.43
CA VAL A 79 -10.90 5.65 -4.65
C VAL A 79 -11.07 4.71 -5.83
N ALA A 80 -12.33 4.46 -6.21
CA ALA A 80 -12.67 3.67 -7.41
C ALA A 80 -12.34 4.43 -8.72
N TYR A 81 -12.22 5.75 -8.65
CA TYR A 81 -11.80 6.66 -9.72
C TYR A 81 -10.93 7.78 -9.12
N ASP A 82 -10.12 8.47 -9.93
CA ASP A 82 -9.17 9.52 -9.50
C ASP A 82 -9.83 10.78 -8.88
N TYR A 83 -11.12 10.70 -8.56
CA TYR A 83 -11.87 11.68 -7.79
C TYR A 83 -12.44 11.00 -6.53
N ALA A 84 -12.09 11.52 -5.36
CA ALA A 84 -12.79 11.15 -4.13
C ALA A 84 -14.15 11.86 -4.12
N LEU A 85 -15.24 11.10 -4.02
CA LEU A 85 -16.58 11.68 -3.81
C LEU A 85 -16.69 12.10 -2.34
N ASP A 86 -16.71 13.41 -2.08
CA ASP A 86 -16.94 13.95 -0.74
C ASP A 86 -18.42 13.76 -0.36
N LEU A 87 -18.69 12.72 0.43
CA LEU A 87 -20.04 12.35 0.86
C LEU A 87 -20.61 13.36 1.86
N ASP A 88 -19.78 14.08 2.61
CA ASP A 88 -20.25 15.09 3.57
C ASP A 88 -20.67 16.36 2.83
N ALA A 89 -19.87 16.84 1.87
CA ALA A 89 -20.26 17.95 1.00
C ALA A 89 -21.52 17.62 0.17
N ALA A 90 -21.63 16.37 -0.32
CA ALA A 90 -22.82 15.90 -1.03
C ALA A 90 -24.07 15.87 -0.11
N ARG A 91 -23.91 15.42 1.13
CA ARG A 91 -24.99 15.41 2.14
C ARG A 91 -25.47 16.83 2.43
N ASP A 92 -24.55 17.78 2.62
CA ASP A 92 -24.89 19.18 2.86
C ASP A 92 -25.67 19.79 1.70
N GLU A 93 -25.26 19.51 0.47
CA GLU A 93 -25.97 20.00 -0.72
C GLU A 93 -27.38 19.41 -0.85
N ILE A 94 -27.55 18.11 -0.58
CA ILE A 94 -28.88 17.48 -0.55
C ILE A 94 -29.75 18.11 0.56
N GLY A 95 -29.20 18.30 1.76
CA GLY A 95 -29.89 18.92 2.88
C GLY A 95 -30.39 20.33 2.54
N ARG A 96 -29.55 21.17 1.93
CA ARG A 96 -29.94 22.50 1.45
C ARG A 96 -31.09 22.44 0.43
N ARG A 97 -31.03 21.52 -0.53
CA ARG A 97 -32.09 21.36 -1.54
C ARG A 97 -33.41 20.93 -0.91
N LEU A 98 -33.36 19.99 0.04
CA LEU A 98 -34.55 19.55 0.77
C LEU A 98 -35.15 20.66 1.63
N ALA A 99 -34.31 21.49 2.27
CA ALA A 99 -34.78 22.67 3.01
C ALA A 99 -35.52 23.64 2.09
N ARG A 100 -34.94 23.99 0.93
CA ARG A 100 -35.60 24.84 -0.07
C ARG A 100 -36.93 24.26 -0.56
N LEU A 101 -37.02 22.95 -0.75
CA LEU A 101 -38.27 22.30 -1.15
C LEU A 101 -39.32 22.36 -0.04
N ARG A 102 -38.92 22.26 1.23
CA ARG A 102 -39.82 22.42 2.37
C ARG A 102 -40.34 23.85 2.48
N ASP A 103 -39.44 24.83 2.38
CA ASP A 103 -39.79 26.25 2.41
C ASP A 103 -40.77 26.62 1.27
N ALA A 104 -40.63 25.99 0.11
CA ALA A 104 -41.55 26.17 -1.01
C ALA A 104 -42.92 25.46 -0.82
N GLY A 105 -42.98 24.43 0.03
CA GLY A 105 -44.21 23.67 0.33
C GLY A 105 -45.05 24.26 1.45
N ASP A 106 -44.44 24.98 2.39
CA ASP A 106 -45.11 25.57 3.57
C ASP A 106 -45.69 26.98 3.29
N GLY A 107 -45.69 27.42 2.03
CA GLY A 107 -46.23 28.72 1.58
C GLY A 107 -47.66 28.69 1.01
N GLY A 108 -48.45 27.67 1.30
CA GLY A 108 -49.83 27.48 0.82
C GLY A 108 -50.90 27.65 1.90
#